data_AF-A0ABD7X681-F1
#
_entry.id   AF-A0ABD7X681-F1
#
_cell.length_a   1.000
_cell.length_b   1.000
_cell.length_c   1.000
_cell.angle_alpha   90.00
_cell.angle_beta   90.00
_cell.angle_gamma   90.00
#
_symmetry.space_group_name_H-M   'P 1'
#
loop_
_entity.id
_entity.type
_entity.pdbx_description
1 polymer ?
#
loop_
_entity_poly.entity_id
_entity_poly.type
_entity_poly.pdbx_seq_one_letter_code
_entity_poly.pdbx_strand_id
1 'polypeptide(L)' 'MNFKNLTSEERIVANFINESFEEHNQNMISTIVWINNHVNHLASQRPDVHRAMNNLTSKQFNRVIAEILLPF' A
#
# COMPACT_ATOMS: atom_id res chain seq x y z
N MET A 1 -2.23 -10.07 8.04
CA MET A 1 -2.89 -8.86 8.60
C MET A 1 -4.40 -8.96 8.38
N ASN A 2 -5.23 -8.42 9.28
CA ASN A 2 -6.70 -8.56 9.23
C ASN A 2 -7.37 -7.31 8.65
N PHE A 3 -7.54 -7.25 7.32
CA PHE A 3 -8.06 -6.08 6.60
C PHE A 3 -9.59 -5.94 6.63
N LYS A 4 -10.22 -6.16 7.78
CA LYS A 4 -11.69 -6.21 7.92
C LYS A 4 -12.40 -4.88 7.61
N ASN A 5 -11.71 -3.76 7.79
CA ASN A 5 -12.30 -2.42 7.64
C ASN A 5 -11.90 -1.71 6.34
N LEU A 6 -11.10 -2.34 5.47
CA LEU A 6 -10.62 -1.74 4.24
C LEU A 6 -11.61 -1.94 3.09
N THR A 7 -11.81 -0.90 2.27
CA THR A 7 -12.46 -1.01 0.96
C THR A 7 -11.65 -1.92 0.03
N SER A 8 -12.24 -2.31 -1.11
CA SER A 8 -11.54 -3.13 -2.10
C SER A 8 -10.24 -2.48 -2.59
N GLU A 9 -10.24 -1.17 -2.84
CA GLU A 9 -9.04 -0.44 -3.28
C GLU A 9 -8.02 -0.31 -2.16
N GLU A 10 -8.47 0.02 -0.94
CA GLU A 10 -7.60 0.06 0.23
C GLU A 10 -6.91 -1.29 0.49
N ARG A 11 -7.61 -2.41 0.26
CA ARG A 11 -7.06 -3.77 0.41
C ARG A 11 -6.02 -4.11 -0.66
N ILE A 12 -6.22 -3.67 -1.91
CA ILE A 12 -5.23 -3.84 -2.98
C ILE A 12 -3.92 -3.13 -2.60
N VAL A 13 -4.04 -1.88 -2.15
CA VAL A 13 -2.89 -1.08 -1.70
C VAL A 13 -2.25 -1.70 -0.46
N ALA A 14 -3.04 -2.19 0.49
CA ALA A 14 -2.53 -2.83 1.70
C ALA A 14 -1.71 -4.09 1.41
N ASN A 15 -2.22 -4.96 0.53
CA ASN A 15 -1.52 -6.17 0.12
C ASN A 15 -0.20 -5.82 -0.58
N PHE A 16 -0.21 -4.84 -1.50
CA PHE A 16 1.00 -4.41 -2.19
C PHE A 16 2.05 -3.84 -1.23
N ILE A 17 1.65 -3.05 -0.24
CA ILE A 17 2.58 -2.53 0.78
C ILE A 17 3.15 -3.68 1.62
N ASN A 18 2.33 -4.67 1.99
CA ASN A 18 2.80 -5.82 2.75
C ASN A 18 3.78 -6.70 1.93
N GLU A 19 3.48 -6.96 0.65
CA GLU A 19 4.39 -7.63 -0.29
C GLU A 19 5.73 -6.89 -0.37
N SER A 20 5.69 -5.57 -0.59
CA SER A 20 6.89 -4.72 -0.70
C SER A 20 7.68 -4.68 0.61
N PHE A 21 7.01 -4.71 1.76
CA PHE A 21 7.63 -4.76 3.08
C PHE A 21 8.37 -6.09 3.30
N GLU A 22 7.73 -7.21 2.96
CA GLU A 22 8.31 -8.56 3.08
C GLU A 22 9.48 -8.76 2.11
N GLU A 23 9.35 -8.35 0.84
CA GLU A 23 10.39 -8.50 -0.19
C GLU A 23 11.67 -7.74 0.14
N HIS A 24 11.53 -6.52 0.67
CA HIS A 24 12.68 -5.69 0.99
C HIS A 24 13.19 -5.88 2.42
N ASN A 25 12.41 -6.55 3.29
CA ASN A 25 12.67 -6.69 4.74
C ASN A 25 13.07 -5.35 5.39
N GLN A 26 12.45 -4.26 4.93
CA GLN A 26 12.76 -2.89 5.33
C GLN A 26 11.80 -2.41 6.40
N ASN A 27 12.15 -1.32 7.09
CA ASN A 27 11.18 -0.64 7.93
C ASN A 27 10.06 -0.03 7.05
N MET A 28 8.86 0.13 7.61
CA MET A 28 7.68 0.62 6.89
C MET A 28 7.89 2.00 6.23
N ILE A 29 8.66 2.89 6.85
CA ILE A 29 8.95 4.22 6.28
C ILE A 29 9.73 4.07 4.97
N SER A 30 10.77 3.24 4.97
CA SER A 30 11.56 2.95 3.77
C SER A 30 10.72 2.28 2.68
N THR A 31 9.84 1.34 3.04
CA THR A 31 8.88 0.74 2.10
C THR A 31 7.97 1.78 1.46
N ILE A 32 7.38 2.71 2.23
CA ILE A 32 6.52 3.76 1.70
C ILE A 32 7.28 4.71 0.77
N VAL A 33 8.50 5.12 1.16
CA VAL A 33 9.35 5.98 0.32
C VAL A 33 9.68 5.28 -1.01
N TRP A 34 10.00 3.99 -0.96
CA TRP A 34 10.24 3.20 -2.17
C TRP A 34 9.00 3.17 -3.07
N ILE A 35 7.83 2.85 -2.51
CA ILE A 35 6.56 2.81 -3.25
C ILE A 35 6.29 4.16 -3.93
N ASN A 36 6.43 5.27 -3.21
CA ASN A 36 6.20 6.62 -3.76
C ASN A 36 7.13 6.94 -4.94
N ASN A 37 8.36 6.46 -4.92
CA ASN A 37 9.30 6.64 -6.04
C ASN A 37 9.01 5.69 -7.22
N HIS A 38 8.28 4.61 -7.00
CA HIS A 38 8.02 3.56 -8.00
C HIS A 38 6.59 3.53 -8.53
N VAL A 39 5.69 4.42 -8.07
CA VAL A 39 4.28 4.47 -8.50
C VAL A 39 4.12 4.46 -10.02
N ASN A 40 4.91 5.26 -10.74
CA ASN A 40 4.81 5.36 -12.20
C ASN A 40 5.19 4.04 -12.90
N HIS A 41 6.06 3.22 -12.30
CA HIS A 41 6.42 1.91 -12.84
C HIS A 41 5.31 0.88 -12.63
N LEU A 42 4.42 1.09 -11.66
CA LEU A 42 3.26 0.22 -11.43
C LEU A 42 2.24 0.29 -12.57
N ALA A 43 2.20 1.39 -13.33
CA ALA A 43 1.26 1.53 -14.44
C ALA A 43 1.38 0.40 -15.49
N SER A 44 2.59 -0.14 -15.69
CA SER A 44 2.82 -1.26 -16.62
C SER A 44 2.90 -2.63 -15.92
N GLN A 45 3.38 -2.69 -14.68
CA GLN A 45 3.61 -3.96 -13.97
C GLN A 45 2.42 -4.45 -13.13
N ARG A 46 1.75 -3.52 -12.46
CA ARG A 46 0.63 -3.76 -11.52
C ARG A 46 -0.44 -2.68 -11.73
N PRO A 47 -1.12 -2.65 -12.88
CA PRO A 47 -2.04 -1.57 -13.25
C PRO A 47 -3.24 -1.45 -12.30
N ASP A 48 -3.62 -2.54 -11.65
CA ASP A 48 -4.61 -2.61 -10.58
C ASP A 48 -4.17 -1.83 -9.34
N VAL A 49 -2.92 -2.01 -8.89
CA VAL A 49 -2.32 -1.27 -7.77
C VAL A 49 -2.16 0.20 -8.12
N HIS A 50 -1.66 0.51 -9.32
CA HIS A 50 -1.50 1.89 -9.79
C HIS A 50 -2.84 2.63 -9.78
N ARG A 51 -3.90 2.00 -10.28
CA ARG A 51 -5.25 2.58 -10.27
C ARG A 51 -5.74 2.79 -8.84
N ALA A 52 -5.62 1.77 -7.98
CA ALA A 52 -6.07 1.85 -6.60
C ALA A 52 -5.36 2.99 -5.85
N MET A 53 -4.03 3.10 -5.95
CA MET A 53 -3.28 4.18 -5.29
C MET A 53 -3.69 5.58 -5.77
N ASN A 54 -3.94 5.77 -7.06
CA ASN A 54 -4.40 7.06 -7.60
C ASN A 54 -5.83 7.41 -7.21
N ASN A 55 -6.66 6.42 -6.85
CA ASN A 55 -8.04 6.63 -6.44
C ASN A 55 -8.18 6.92 -4.93
N LEU A 56 -7.20 6.51 -4.11
CA LEU A 56 -7.23 6.80 -2.68
C LEU A 56 -6.91 8.27 -2.40
N THR A 57 -7.75 8.90 -1.58
CA THR A 57 -7.40 10.17 -0.94
C THR A 57 -6.24 9.97 0.04
N SER A 58 -5.51 11.04 0.37
CA SER A 58 -4.45 10.98 1.40
C SER A 58 -4.96 10.44 2.74
N LYS A 59 -6.22 10.73 3.10
CA LYS A 59 -6.83 10.19 4.32
C LYS A 59 -7.02 8.67 4.27
N GLN A 60 -7.49 8.14 3.14
CA GLN A 60 -7.64 6.70 2.96
C GLN A 60 -6.29 5.99 2.87
N PHE A 61 -5.33 6.58 2.18
CA PHE A 61 -3.96 6.03 2.14
C PHE A 61 -3.34 5.98 3.54
N ASN A 62 -3.44 7.06 4.33
CA ASN A 62 -2.96 7.07 5.70
C ASN A 62 -3.68 6.05 6.59
N ARG A 63 -4.97 5.80 6.35
CA ARG A 63 -5.73 4.75 7.02
C ARG A 63 -5.19 3.36 6.68
N VAL A 64 -4.85 3.09 5.43
CA VAL A 64 -4.19 1.83 5.02
C VAL A 64 -2.88 1.64 5.79
N ILE A 65 -2.03 2.67 5.84
CA ILE A 65 -0.78 2.61 6.61
C ILE A 65 -1.04 2.34 8.08
N ALA A 66 -2.03 3.01 8.68
CA ALA A 66 -2.39 2.79 10.08
C ALA A 66 -2.85 1.35 10.33
N GLU A 67 -3.70 0.79 9.48
CA GLU A 67 -4.20 -0.59 9.60
C GLU A 67 -3.09 -1.65 9.43
N ILE A 68 -2.02 -1.33 8.69
CA ILE A 68 -0.83 -2.18 8.57
C ILE A 68 0.04 -2.10 9.84
N LEU A 69 0.18 -0.91 10.42
CA LEU A 69 1.05 -0.63 11.56
C LEU A 69 0.43 -0.96 12.93
N LEU A 70 -0.90 -1.00 13.03
CA LEU A 70 -1.58 -1.26 14.29
C LEU A 70 -1.38 -2.73 14.72
N PRO A 71 -0.90 -2.98 15.95
CA PRO A 71 -0.79 -4.33 16.48
C PRO A 71 -2.17 -4.81 16.92
N PHE A 72 -2.86 -5.51 16.02
CA PHE A 72 -4.07 -6.33 16.23
C PHE A 72 -5.27 -5.69 16.92
#